data_AF-A0A523Q3T6-F1
#
_entry.id   AF-A0A523Q3T6-F1
#
_cell.length_a   1.000
_cell.length_b   1.000
_cell.length_c   1.000
_cell.angle_alpha   90.00
_cell.angle_beta   90.00
_cell.angle_gamma   90.00
#
_symmetry.space_group_name_H-M   'P 1'
#
loop_
_entity.id
_entity.type
_entity.pdbx_description
1 polymer ?
#
loop_
_entity_poly.entity_id
_entity_poly.type
_entity_poly.pdbx_seq_one_letter_code
_entity_poly.pdbx_strand_id
1 'polypeptide(L)'
;MQALFAPRSMRWRSMRNLRRSGRNHFVAGSISFRSQSEWPLKLTFESMPTYIAFLRAINVTGRFLKMSALAEAFQSLGHADARTHINSGNVIFSASKSTAKTLQNSLELQLEPLIGFRSEVFLRSVDEVKAISALADGMKGRVSDEGDINVCFLQAPLSAAQRAELDKLKTDVDDFELGEREVYWLCQTRQSSSKFSNAVLERKLKARSTLRRASMLSGLVAGL
;
A
#
# COMPACT_ATOMS: atom_id res chain seq x y z
N MET A 1 -42.09 -4.24 21.83
CA MET A 1 -42.69 -3.08 21.13
C MET A 1 -41.54 -2.26 20.54
N GLN A 2 -40.87 -2.64 19.46
CA GLN A 2 -41.28 -2.62 18.04
C GLN A 2 -42.09 -1.38 17.61
N ALA A 3 -41.34 -0.37 17.13
CA ALA A 3 -41.29 0.12 15.74
C ALA A 3 -42.50 0.84 15.09
N LEU A 4 -42.12 1.96 14.44
CA LEU A 4 -42.63 2.54 13.17
C LEU A 4 -43.90 3.41 13.18
N PHE A 5 -43.78 4.55 12.47
CA PHE A 5 -44.61 5.01 11.33
C PHE A 5 -44.89 6.54 11.36
N ALA A 6 -44.17 7.29 10.52
CA ALA A 6 -44.81 8.25 9.60
C ALA A 6 -45.53 7.43 8.49
N PRO A 7 -46.45 7.92 7.62
CA PRO A 7 -46.65 9.31 7.15
C PRO A 7 -48.14 9.68 6.88
N ARG A 8 -48.43 10.86 6.32
CA ARG A 8 -49.57 10.98 5.38
C ARG A 8 -49.43 12.12 4.37
N SER A 9 -49.50 11.67 3.12
CA SER A 9 -49.43 12.35 1.83
C SER A 9 -50.57 13.35 1.59
N MET A 10 -50.25 14.53 1.05
CA MET A 10 -51.23 15.46 0.47
C MET A 10 -51.34 15.24 -1.04
N ARG A 11 -52.55 14.85 -1.47
CA ARG A 11 -52.95 14.62 -2.86
C ARG A 11 -52.97 15.93 -3.65
N TRP A 12 -52.29 15.97 -4.78
CA TRP A 12 -52.51 16.98 -5.81
C TRP A 12 -53.65 16.54 -6.75
N ARG A 13 -54.68 17.38 -6.87
CA ARG A 13 -55.80 17.20 -7.79
C ARG A 13 -55.49 17.94 -9.10
N SER A 14 -55.65 17.20 -10.19
CA SER A 14 -55.68 17.66 -11.58
C SER A 14 -56.78 18.69 -11.83
N MET A 15 -56.48 19.73 -12.61
CA MET A 15 -57.48 20.39 -13.44
C MET A 15 -56.88 20.83 -14.78
N ARG A 16 -57.69 20.56 -15.80
CA ARG A 16 -57.41 20.55 -17.24
C ARG A 16 -57.35 21.95 -17.85
N ASN A 17 -56.54 22.05 -18.89
CA ASN A 17 -56.75 22.74 -20.17
C ASN A 17 -57.53 24.07 -20.19
N LEU A 18 -56.85 25.13 -20.64
CA LEU A 18 -57.42 26.05 -21.61
C LEU A 18 -56.32 26.59 -22.54
N ARG A 19 -56.35 26.18 -23.81
CA ARG A 19 -55.65 26.83 -24.92
C ARG A 19 -56.63 27.76 -25.63
N ARG A 20 -56.22 29.01 -25.87
CA ARG A 20 -56.49 29.85 -27.06
C ARG A 20 -55.87 31.23 -26.78
N SER A 21 -54.76 31.59 -27.44
CA SER A 21 -54.70 32.32 -28.72
C SER A 21 -55.21 33.77 -28.63
N GLY A 22 -54.28 34.72 -28.57
CA GLY A 22 -54.55 36.15 -28.77
C GLY A 22 -53.28 36.98 -28.63
N ARG A 23 -52.79 37.53 -29.74
CA ARG A 23 -51.62 38.43 -29.83
C ARG A 23 -51.95 39.79 -29.21
N ASN A 24 -51.01 40.40 -28.48
CA ASN A 24 -50.41 41.68 -28.85
C ASN A 24 -49.40 42.20 -27.81
N HIS A 25 -48.21 42.51 -28.34
CA HIS A 25 -47.26 43.54 -27.95
C HIS A 25 -47.29 44.10 -26.53
N PHE A 26 -46.28 43.74 -25.73
CA PHE A 26 -45.68 44.63 -24.75
C PHE A 26 -44.16 44.64 -24.88
N VAL A 27 -43.63 45.85 -24.81
CA VAL A 27 -42.24 46.25 -25.09
C VAL A 27 -41.28 45.65 -24.08
N ALA A 28 -40.12 45.24 -24.58
CA ALA A 28 -39.02 44.63 -23.86
C ALA A 28 -38.44 45.58 -22.79
N GLY A 29 -38.64 45.24 -21.51
CA GLY A 29 -37.80 45.67 -20.41
C GLY A 29 -36.89 44.51 -20.01
N SER A 30 -35.65 44.52 -20.48
CA SER A 30 -34.65 43.51 -20.14
C SER A 30 -34.17 43.72 -18.70
N ILE A 31 -34.76 43.01 -17.74
CA ILE A 31 -34.12 42.77 -16.45
C ILE A 31 -33.04 41.73 -16.70
N SER A 32 -31.81 42.18 -16.87
CA SER A 32 -30.62 41.34 -16.89
C SER A 32 -30.45 40.73 -15.49
N PHE A 33 -30.99 39.52 -15.30
CA PHE A 33 -30.64 38.70 -14.15
C PHE A 33 -29.27 38.08 -14.45
N ARG A 34 -28.21 38.74 -13.96
CA ARG A 34 -26.85 38.23 -14.07
C ARG A 34 -26.75 37.02 -13.14
N SER A 35 -26.96 35.83 -13.70
CA SER A 35 -26.76 34.56 -13.01
C SER A 35 -25.27 34.41 -12.68
N GLN A 36 -24.90 34.82 -11.47
CA GLN A 36 -23.71 34.29 -10.81
C GLN A 36 -24.05 32.86 -10.38
N SER A 37 -23.75 31.89 -11.24
CA SER A 37 -23.62 30.50 -10.82
C SER A 37 -22.14 30.20 -10.62
N GLU A 38 -21.58 30.73 -9.54
CA GLU A 38 -20.38 30.15 -8.93
C GLU A 38 -20.79 28.78 -8.37
N TRP A 39 -20.39 27.71 -9.05
CA TRP A 39 -20.45 26.38 -8.48
C TRP A 39 -19.11 26.06 -7.81
N PRO A 40 -19.16 25.42 -6.63
CA PRO A 40 -18.14 25.54 -5.60
C PRO A 40 -16.89 24.74 -5.95
N LEU A 41 -15.81 25.08 -5.26
CA LEU A 41 -14.55 24.33 -5.16
C LEU A 41 -14.80 22.84 -5.43
N LYS A 42 -14.14 22.31 -6.48
CA LYS A 42 -13.97 20.87 -6.65
C LYS A 42 -13.37 20.35 -5.34
N LEU A 43 -14.19 19.80 -4.44
CA LEU A 43 -13.71 18.84 -3.47
C LEU A 43 -13.26 17.65 -4.32
N THR A 44 -12.01 17.69 -4.77
CA THR A 44 -11.29 16.49 -5.10
C THR A 44 -11.34 15.67 -3.83
N PHE A 45 -12.15 14.61 -3.82
CA PHE A 45 -11.91 13.48 -2.93
C PHE A 45 -10.53 12.96 -3.31
N GLU A 46 -9.48 13.56 -2.74
CA GLU A 46 -8.14 12.98 -2.81
C GLU A 46 -8.25 11.67 -2.05
N SER A 47 -8.38 10.57 -2.79
CA SER A 47 -8.32 9.23 -2.23
C SER A 47 -7.02 9.11 -1.46
N MET A 48 -7.09 8.74 -0.18
CA MET A 48 -5.89 8.56 0.63
C MET A 48 -4.96 7.54 -0.04
N PRO A 49 -3.65 7.84 -0.19
CA PRO A 49 -2.73 6.90 -0.80
C PRO A 49 -2.69 5.58 -0.01
N THR A 50 -2.68 4.48 -0.76
CA THR A 50 -2.52 3.13 -0.22
C THR A 50 -1.03 2.75 -0.18
N TYR A 51 -0.60 2.22 0.96
CA TYR A 51 0.74 1.75 1.20
C TYR A 51 0.74 0.27 1.58
N ILE A 52 1.91 -0.35 1.41
CA ILE A 52 2.26 -1.67 1.91
C ILE A 52 3.39 -1.51 2.93
N ALA A 53 3.15 -1.95 4.16
CA ALA A 53 4.15 -2.07 5.20
C ALA A 53 4.65 -3.52 5.28
N PHE A 54 5.94 -3.73 5.05
CA PHE A 54 6.62 -4.99 5.32
C PHE A 54 7.28 -4.92 6.71
N LEU A 55 6.68 -5.60 7.68
CA LEU A 55 7.16 -5.67 9.05
C LEU A 55 8.21 -6.76 9.20
N ARG A 56 9.27 -6.48 9.95
CA ARG A 56 10.32 -7.46 10.26
C ARG A 56 9.94 -8.33 11.47
N ALA A 57 10.44 -9.57 11.49
CA ALA A 57 10.33 -10.47 12.64
C ALA A 57 8.89 -10.76 13.11
N ILE A 58 7.94 -10.79 12.18
CA ILE A 58 6.58 -11.28 12.44
C ILE A 58 6.55 -12.79 12.29
N ASN A 59 6.02 -13.49 13.30
CA ASN A 59 5.85 -14.95 13.31
C ASN A 59 7.14 -15.74 13.04
N VAL A 60 8.24 -15.23 13.62
CA VAL A 60 9.53 -15.92 13.70
C VAL A 60 9.71 -16.49 15.11
N THR A 61 10.63 -17.45 15.26
CA THR A 61 10.95 -18.20 16.49
C THR A 61 10.60 -17.47 17.80
N GLY A 62 9.64 -18.02 18.55
CA GLY A 62 9.25 -17.52 19.89
C GLY A 62 8.31 -16.31 19.89
N ARG A 63 7.92 -15.77 18.72
CA ARG A 63 6.94 -14.69 18.59
C ARG A 63 5.78 -15.13 17.74
N PHE A 64 4.56 -15.01 18.26
CA PHE A 64 3.33 -15.28 17.52
C PHE A 64 2.39 -14.09 17.61
N LEU A 65 1.93 -13.62 16.45
CA LEU A 65 0.98 -12.54 16.28
C LEU A 65 -0.07 -13.00 15.25
N LYS A 66 -1.34 -12.97 15.65
CA LYS A 66 -2.45 -13.20 14.71
C LYS A 66 -2.48 -12.05 13.70
N MET A 67 -2.60 -12.36 12.42
CA MET A 67 -2.66 -11.34 11.37
C MET A 67 -3.92 -10.47 11.44
N SER A 68 -5.01 -10.96 12.05
CA SER A 68 -6.18 -10.13 12.39
C SER A 68 -5.83 -9.09 13.44
N ALA A 69 -5.12 -9.47 14.51
CA ALA A 69 -4.67 -8.54 15.54
C ALA A 69 -3.69 -7.49 14.99
N LEU A 70 -2.83 -7.87 14.03
CA LEU A 70 -1.98 -6.91 13.34
C LEU A 70 -2.81 -5.91 12.50
N ALA A 71 -3.84 -6.37 11.79
CA ALA A 71 -4.74 -5.46 11.05
C ALA A 71 -5.53 -4.54 12.00
N GLU A 72 -6.08 -5.08 13.09
CA GLU A 72 -6.78 -4.32 14.14
C GLU A 72 -5.87 -3.27 14.79
N ALA A 73 -4.58 -3.58 14.98
CA ALA A 73 -3.61 -2.61 15.47
C ALA A 73 -3.47 -1.42 14.51
N PHE A 74 -3.33 -1.66 13.20
CA PHE A 74 -3.30 -0.58 12.21
C PHE A 74 -4.62 0.23 12.18
N GLN A 75 -5.76 -0.44 12.28
CA GLN A 75 -7.08 0.21 12.32
C GLN A 75 -7.24 1.11 13.55
N SER A 76 -6.74 0.65 14.70
CA SER A 76 -6.74 1.42 15.96
C SER A 76 -5.88 2.68 15.90
N LEU A 77 -4.89 2.72 14.99
CA LEU A 77 -4.08 3.91 14.68
C LEU A 77 -4.73 4.83 13.63
N GLY A 78 -5.95 4.53 13.17
CA GLY A 78 -6.70 5.33 12.20
C GLY A 78 -6.60 4.85 10.75
N HIS A 79 -5.98 3.69 10.49
CA HIS A 79 -5.87 3.11 9.15
C HIS A 79 -6.99 2.11 8.87
N ALA A 80 -8.21 2.61 8.66
CA ALA A 80 -9.45 1.81 8.62
C ALA A 80 -9.45 0.66 7.59
N ASP A 81 -8.82 0.84 6.42
CA ASP A 81 -8.77 -0.18 5.36
C ASP A 81 -7.61 -1.17 5.53
N ALA A 82 -7.00 -1.26 6.71
CA ALA A 82 -5.85 -2.12 6.91
C ALA A 82 -6.22 -3.60 6.79
N ARG A 83 -5.52 -4.31 5.90
CA ARG A 83 -5.62 -5.76 5.68
C ARG A 83 -4.23 -6.38 5.57
N THR A 84 -4.11 -7.64 5.94
CA THR A 84 -2.85 -8.38 5.87
C THR A 84 -2.78 -9.29 4.65
N HIS A 85 -1.57 -9.53 4.14
CA HIS A 85 -1.30 -10.55 3.13
C HIS A 85 -0.37 -11.61 3.72
N ILE A 86 -0.88 -12.84 3.83
CA ILE A 86 -0.24 -14.02 4.43
C ILE A 86 0.31 -13.80 5.87
N ASN A 87 0.93 -14.82 6.44
CA ASN A 87 1.35 -14.82 7.85
C ASN A 87 2.79 -14.32 8.09
N SER A 88 3.24 -13.29 7.37
CA SER A 88 4.63 -12.80 7.43
C SER A 88 4.77 -11.28 7.62
N GLY A 89 3.72 -10.61 8.09
CA GLY A 89 3.77 -9.18 8.42
C GLY A 89 3.80 -8.29 7.18
N ASN A 90 2.87 -8.51 6.25
CA ASN A 90 2.67 -7.62 5.10
C ASN A 90 1.29 -6.97 5.27
N VAL A 91 1.23 -5.66 5.42
CA VAL A 91 -0.01 -4.93 5.72
C VAL A 91 -0.27 -3.92 4.61
N ILE A 92 -1.43 -4.01 3.97
CA ILE A 92 -1.93 -3.03 3.01
C ILE A 92 -2.85 -2.09 3.77
N PHE A 93 -2.66 -0.78 3.66
CA PHE A 93 -3.45 0.21 4.40
C PHE A 93 -3.45 1.57 3.73
N SER A 94 -4.50 2.36 3.98
CA SER A 94 -4.60 3.76 3.53
C SER A 94 -4.07 4.70 4.61
N ALA A 95 -3.31 5.73 4.22
CA ALA A 95 -2.82 6.74 5.15
C ALA A 95 -2.89 8.14 4.54
N SER A 96 -3.05 9.16 5.38
CA SER A 96 -2.96 10.55 4.95
C SER A 96 -1.58 10.85 4.37
N LYS A 97 -1.53 11.81 3.44
CA LYS A 97 -0.29 12.18 2.76
C LYS A 97 0.72 12.72 3.77
N SER A 98 1.80 11.99 3.95
CA SER A 98 2.94 12.34 4.79
C SER A 98 4.22 11.82 4.12
N THR A 99 5.40 12.23 4.59
CA THR A 99 6.63 11.61 4.07
C THR A 99 6.68 10.14 4.50
N ALA A 100 7.16 9.27 3.62
CA ALA A 100 7.29 7.84 3.92
C ALA A 100 8.09 7.59 5.20
N LYS A 101 9.11 8.42 5.49
CA LYS A 101 9.94 8.29 6.69
C LYS A 101 9.18 8.66 7.97
N THR A 102 8.38 9.73 7.94
CA THR A 102 7.54 10.12 9.08
C THR A 102 6.51 9.04 9.39
N LEU A 103 5.81 8.53 8.37
CA LEU A 103 4.83 7.46 8.55
C LEU A 103 5.47 6.17 9.07
N GLN A 104 6.63 5.78 8.52
CA GLN A 104 7.37 4.63 8.99
C GLN A 104 7.73 4.74 10.48
N ASN A 105 8.36 5.85 10.90
CA ASN A 105 8.76 6.05 12.29
C ASN A 105 7.54 6.06 13.24
N SER A 106 6.42 6.66 12.79
CA SER A 106 5.17 6.67 13.53
C SER A 106 4.62 5.26 13.75
N LEU A 107 4.60 4.43 12.71
CA LEU A 107 4.15 3.04 12.79
C LEU A 107 5.04 2.20 13.71
N GLU A 108 6.37 2.32 13.58
CA GLU A 108 7.31 1.58 14.44
C GLU A 108 7.10 1.88 15.93
N LEU A 109 6.84 3.15 16.27
CA LEU A 109 6.63 3.58 17.65
C LEU A 109 5.25 3.17 18.18
N GLN A 110 4.20 3.36 17.39
CA GLN A 110 2.82 3.18 17.84
C GLN A 110 2.35 1.72 17.80
N LEU A 111 2.94 0.88 16.93
CA LEU A 111 2.60 -0.55 16.88
C LEU A 111 3.18 -1.33 18.04
N GLU A 112 4.35 -0.95 18.56
CA GLU A 112 5.03 -1.68 19.63
C GLU A 112 4.13 -1.96 20.85
N PRO A 113 3.43 -0.99 21.46
CA PRO A 113 2.52 -1.26 22.58
C PRO A 113 1.29 -2.08 22.19
N LEU A 114 0.89 -2.10 20.91
CA LEU A 114 -0.28 -2.84 20.44
C LEU A 114 0.02 -4.31 20.13
N ILE A 115 1.22 -4.60 19.60
CA ILE A 115 1.62 -5.96 19.21
C ILE A 115 2.58 -6.62 20.20
N GLY A 116 3.05 -5.88 21.20
CA GLY A 116 3.89 -6.37 22.30
C GLY A 116 5.39 -6.46 22.00
N PHE A 117 5.84 -5.91 20.87
CA PHE A 117 7.25 -5.84 20.52
C PHE A 117 7.52 -4.83 19.40
N ARG A 118 8.73 -4.27 19.39
CA ARG A 118 9.19 -3.42 18.30
C ARG A 118 9.44 -4.21 17.01
N SER A 119 8.84 -3.77 15.91
CA SER A 119 9.09 -4.28 14.56
C SER A 119 9.50 -3.11 13.66
N GLU A 120 10.59 -3.28 12.92
CA GLU A 120 10.99 -2.32 11.89
C GLU A 120 10.05 -2.41 10.69
N VAL A 121 9.69 -1.26 10.13
CA VAL A 121 8.73 -1.16 9.03
C VAL A 121 9.45 -0.74 7.76
N PHE A 122 9.17 -1.42 6.65
CA PHE A 122 9.65 -1.05 5.32
C PHE A 122 8.44 -0.70 4.47
N LEU A 123 8.27 0.59 4.18
CA LEU A 123 7.08 1.11 3.52
C LEU A 123 7.29 1.23 2.00
N ARG A 124 6.31 0.79 1.23
CA ARG A 124 6.22 0.99 -0.23
C ARG A 124 4.81 1.42 -0.61
N SER A 125 4.68 2.22 -1.65
CA SER A 125 3.42 2.46 -2.35
C SER A 125 3.00 1.21 -3.14
N VAL A 126 1.73 1.17 -3.53
CA VAL A 126 1.20 0.12 -4.43
C VAL A 126 1.98 0.05 -5.74
N ASP A 127 2.28 1.19 -6.35
CA ASP A 127 2.98 1.24 -7.64
C ASP A 127 4.42 0.76 -7.52
N GLU A 128 5.12 1.11 -6.43
CA GLU A 128 6.45 0.56 -6.14
C GLU A 128 6.41 -0.97 -6.00
N VAL A 129 5.45 -1.53 -5.26
CA VAL A 129 5.37 -3.00 -5.10
C VAL A 129 5.05 -3.69 -6.43
N LYS A 130 4.19 -3.10 -7.27
CA LYS A 130 3.92 -3.61 -8.63
C LYS A 130 5.19 -3.61 -9.49
N ALA A 131 5.94 -2.51 -9.48
CA ALA A 131 7.19 -2.41 -10.23
C ALA A 131 8.25 -3.40 -9.73
N ILE A 132 8.40 -3.54 -8.40
CA ILE A 132 9.33 -4.50 -7.77
C ILE A 132 8.95 -5.94 -8.13
N SER A 133 7.66 -6.28 -8.08
CA SER A 133 7.18 -7.61 -8.47
C SER A 133 7.46 -7.89 -9.95
N ALA A 134 7.16 -6.93 -10.83
CA ALA A 134 7.38 -7.08 -12.28
C ALA A 134 8.87 -7.25 -12.62
N LEU A 135 9.76 -6.49 -11.96
CA LEU A 135 11.20 -6.63 -12.15
C LEU A 135 11.69 -8.00 -11.69
N ALA A 136 11.25 -8.46 -10.51
CA ALA A 136 11.57 -9.80 -10.01
C ALA A 136 11.08 -10.91 -10.96
N ASP A 137 9.87 -10.76 -11.50
CA ASP A 137 9.29 -11.70 -12.47
C ASP A 137 10.12 -11.76 -13.76
N GLY A 138 10.58 -10.60 -14.26
CA GLY A 138 11.47 -10.52 -15.43
C GLY A 138 12.83 -11.20 -15.23
N MET A 139 13.26 -11.42 -13.98
CA MET A 139 14.51 -12.10 -13.65
C MET A 139 14.35 -13.61 -13.41
N LYS A 140 13.14 -14.17 -13.40
CA LYS A 140 12.92 -15.60 -13.11
C LYS A 140 13.72 -16.55 -14.01
N GLY A 141 13.94 -16.17 -15.27
CA GLY A 141 14.78 -16.96 -16.20
C GLY A 141 16.28 -16.95 -15.89
N ARG A 142 16.74 -16.18 -14.90
CA ARG A 142 18.15 -16.10 -14.46
C ARG A 142 18.47 -17.06 -13.31
N VAL A 143 17.48 -17.76 -12.76
CA VAL A 143 17.67 -18.76 -11.69
C VAL A 143 17.29 -20.15 -12.19
N SER A 144 17.92 -21.17 -11.63
CA SER A 144 17.56 -22.57 -11.90
C SER A 144 16.15 -22.92 -11.42
N ASP A 145 15.62 -24.07 -11.85
CA ASP A 145 14.32 -24.59 -11.40
C ASP A 145 14.27 -24.87 -9.88
N GLU A 146 15.42 -25.09 -9.24
CA GLU A 146 15.54 -25.27 -7.79
C GLU A 146 15.81 -23.97 -7.03
N GLY A 147 16.10 -22.90 -7.78
CA GLY A 147 16.41 -21.57 -7.29
C GLY A 147 15.18 -20.74 -6.94
N ASP A 148 15.41 -19.57 -6.34
CA ASP A 148 14.35 -18.59 -6.07
C ASP A 148 14.92 -17.17 -6.06
N ILE A 149 14.04 -16.19 -6.25
CA ILE A 149 14.34 -14.77 -6.16
C ILE A 149 13.77 -14.22 -4.87
N ASN A 150 14.64 -13.61 -4.08
CA ASN A 150 14.27 -12.93 -2.85
C ASN A 150 14.52 -11.44 -2.98
N VAL A 151 13.54 -10.62 -2.60
CA VAL A 151 13.66 -9.17 -2.54
C VAL A 151 13.99 -8.77 -1.11
N CYS A 152 15.17 -8.20 -0.93
CA CYS A 152 15.59 -7.56 0.32
C CYS A 152 15.20 -6.09 0.27
N PHE A 153 14.17 -5.71 1.03
CA PHE A 153 13.75 -4.32 1.15
C PHE A 153 14.67 -3.57 2.11
N LEU A 154 15.12 -2.40 1.69
CA LEU A 154 15.94 -1.46 2.46
C LEU A 154 15.13 -0.20 2.79
N GLN A 155 15.56 0.52 3.83
CA GLN A 155 14.95 1.82 4.16
C GLN A 155 15.47 2.97 3.28
N ALA A 156 16.68 2.83 2.74
CA ALA A 156 17.36 3.82 1.91
C ALA A 156 18.17 3.14 0.80
N PRO A 157 18.48 3.85 -0.29
CA PRO A 157 19.36 3.34 -1.34
C PRO A 157 20.75 3.00 -0.82
N LEU A 158 21.40 1.99 -1.42
CA LEU A 158 22.78 1.66 -1.12
C LEU A 158 23.74 2.73 -1.65
N SER A 159 24.64 3.19 -0.80
CA SER A 159 25.82 3.98 -1.18
C SER A 159 26.77 3.18 -2.08
N ALA A 160 27.67 3.85 -2.81
CA ALA A 160 28.67 3.20 -3.65
C ALA A 160 29.54 2.19 -2.86
N ALA A 161 29.93 2.54 -1.64
CA ALA A 161 30.70 1.64 -0.77
C ALA A 161 29.91 0.38 -0.39
N GLN A 162 28.62 0.51 -0.08
CA GLN A 162 27.75 -0.65 0.21
C GLN A 162 27.53 -1.51 -1.03
N ARG A 163 27.40 -0.92 -2.23
CA ARG A 163 27.29 -1.68 -3.48
C ARG A 163 28.55 -2.53 -3.71
N ALA A 164 29.74 -1.96 -3.49
CA ALA A 164 30.99 -2.70 -3.58
C ALA A 164 31.10 -3.83 -2.54
N GLU A 165 30.57 -3.65 -1.32
CA GLU A 165 30.50 -4.73 -0.33
C GLU A 165 29.50 -5.83 -0.70
N LEU A 166 28.38 -5.47 -1.34
CA LEU A 166 27.40 -6.44 -1.85
C LEU A 166 28.01 -7.31 -2.96
N ASP A 167 28.75 -6.71 -3.89
CA ASP A 167 29.38 -7.46 -4.98
C ASP A 167 30.36 -8.54 -4.49
N LYS A 168 31.01 -8.32 -3.35
CA LYS A 168 31.89 -9.31 -2.70
C LYS A 168 31.14 -10.52 -2.14
N LEU A 169 29.81 -10.46 -2.05
CA LEU A 169 28.98 -11.57 -1.58
C LEU A 169 28.54 -12.49 -2.71
N LYS A 170 28.82 -12.13 -3.98
CA LYS A 170 28.49 -12.96 -5.12
C LYS A 170 29.24 -14.29 -5.07
N THR A 171 28.53 -15.36 -5.40
CA THR A 171 29.08 -16.71 -5.51
C THR A 171 28.57 -17.35 -6.81
N ASP A 172 28.93 -18.60 -7.06
CA ASP A 172 28.32 -19.43 -8.10
C ASP A 172 26.83 -19.71 -7.83
N VAL A 173 26.39 -19.58 -6.58
CA VAL A 173 25.00 -19.83 -6.16
C VAL A 173 24.23 -18.53 -5.93
N ASP A 174 24.88 -17.45 -5.52
CA ASP A 174 24.24 -16.20 -5.10
C ASP A 174 24.66 -15.05 -6.01
N ASP A 175 23.70 -14.50 -6.76
CA ASP A 175 23.87 -13.25 -7.52
C ASP A 175 22.91 -12.17 -7.02
N PHE A 176 23.21 -10.91 -7.34
CA PHE A 176 22.46 -9.75 -6.87
C PHE A 176 22.17 -8.75 -7.98
N GLU A 177 20.91 -8.34 -8.08
CA GLU A 177 20.45 -7.19 -8.87
C GLU A 177 20.03 -6.05 -7.93
N LEU A 178 20.22 -4.80 -8.34
CA LEU A 178 19.92 -3.63 -7.52
C LEU A 178 18.66 -2.91 -8.01
N GLY A 179 17.75 -2.64 -7.09
CA GLY A 179 16.67 -1.66 -7.27
C GLY A 179 17.02 -0.30 -6.70
N GLU A 180 16.00 0.54 -6.48
CA GLU A 180 16.19 1.83 -5.81
C GLU A 180 16.47 1.65 -4.32
N ARG A 181 15.64 0.86 -3.64
CA ARG A 181 15.74 0.53 -2.21
C ARG A 181 15.59 -0.96 -1.98
N GLU A 182 15.97 -1.76 -2.98
CA GLU A 182 15.85 -3.21 -3.00
C GLU A 182 17.17 -3.83 -3.43
N VAL A 183 17.48 -4.99 -2.86
CA VAL A 183 18.45 -5.91 -3.42
C VAL A 183 17.69 -7.18 -3.78
N TYR A 184 17.70 -7.55 -5.06
CA TYR A 184 17.17 -8.82 -5.52
C TYR A 184 18.27 -9.85 -5.42
N TRP A 185 18.08 -10.83 -4.57
CA TRP A 185 18.98 -11.97 -4.42
C TRP A 185 18.46 -13.11 -5.30
N LEU A 186 19.24 -13.43 -6.33
CA LEU A 186 19.02 -14.52 -7.26
C LEU A 186 19.81 -15.73 -6.74
N CYS A 187 19.12 -16.66 -6.08
CA CYS A 187 19.73 -17.85 -5.53
C CYS A 187 19.52 -19.01 -6.50
N GLN A 188 20.60 -19.62 -6.99
CA GLN A 188 20.58 -20.74 -7.94
C GLN A 188 20.14 -22.07 -7.31
N THR A 189 20.04 -22.12 -5.98
CA THR A 189 19.61 -23.29 -5.23
C THR A 189 18.53 -22.91 -4.23
N ARG A 190 18.04 -23.89 -3.44
CA ARG A 190 17.16 -23.59 -2.31
C ARG A 190 17.85 -22.63 -1.35
N GLN A 191 17.11 -21.61 -0.89
CA GLN A 191 17.60 -20.60 0.05
C GLN A 191 18.30 -21.19 1.29
N SER A 192 17.81 -22.32 1.81
CA SER A 192 18.37 -23.00 2.98
C SER A 192 19.77 -23.59 2.76
N SER A 193 20.15 -23.81 1.50
CA SER A 193 21.44 -24.38 1.10
C SER A 193 22.50 -23.30 0.85
N SER A 194 22.08 -22.04 0.66
CA SER A 194 23.00 -20.92 0.50
C SER A 194 23.64 -20.50 1.83
N LYS A 195 24.88 -20.03 1.75
CA LYS A 195 25.57 -19.38 2.88
C LYS A 195 25.15 -17.93 3.04
N PHE A 196 24.55 -17.33 2.01
CA PHE A 196 23.96 -16.00 2.09
C PHE A 196 22.64 -16.04 2.87
N SER A 197 22.38 -14.96 3.60
CA SER A 197 21.14 -14.77 4.34
C SER A 197 20.90 -13.28 4.58
N ASN A 198 19.68 -12.91 4.99
CA ASN A 198 19.38 -11.53 5.38
C ASN A 198 20.34 -11.04 6.48
N ALA A 199 20.70 -11.88 7.45
CA ALA A 199 21.65 -11.50 8.50
C ALA A 199 23.06 -11.25 7.96
N VAL A 200 23.48 -11.95 6.90
CA VAL A 200 24.76 -11.70 6.22
C VAL A 200 24.72 -10.36 5.50
N LEU A 201 23.65 -10.08 4.75
CA LEU A 201 23.42 -8.79 4.08
C LEU A 201 23.51 -7.63 5.07
N GLU A 202 22.74 -7.69 6.16
CA GLU A 202 22.68 -6.59 7.14
C GLU A 202 24.03 -6.31 7.78
N ARG A 203 24.78 -7.37 8.13
CA ARG A 203 26.11 -7.24 8.75
C ARG A 203 27.12 -6.60 7.79
N LYS A 204 27.09 -7.02 6.53
CA LYS A 204 28.04 -6.56 5.51
C LYS A 204 27.75 -5.14 5.07
N LEU A 205 26.47 -4.82 4.87
CA LEU A 205 26.06 -3.49 4.42
C LEU A 205 25.85 -2.49 5.55
N LYS A 206 25.84 -2.95 6.81
CA LYS A 206 25.49 -2.16 8.00
C LYS A 206 24.14 -1.44 7.83
N ALA A 207 23.20 -2.10 7.17
CA ALA A 207 21.89 -1.60 6.83
C ALA A 207 20.83 -2.60 7.26
N ARG A 208 19.68 -2.12 7.74
CA ARG A 208 18.56 -2.99 8.12
C ARG A 208 17.76 -3.37 6.88
N SER A 209 17.30 -4.61 6.83
CA SER A 209 16.52 -5.15 5.73
C SER A 209 15.45 -6.14 6.18
N THR A 210 14.43 -6.29 5.33
CA THR A 210 13.44 -7.37 5.44
C THR A 210 13.35 -8.11 4.11
N LEU A 211 13.40 -9.43 4.16
CA LEU A 211 13.48 -10.29 2.99
C LEU A 211 12.11 -10.89 2.69
N ARG A 212 11.72 -10.90 1.40
CA ARG A 212 10.48 -11.51 0.92
C ARG A 212 10.72 -12.26 -0.38
N ARG A 213 10.11 -13.43 -0.52
CA ARG A 213 10.13 -14.19 -1.79
C ARG A 213 9.38 -13.43 -2.89
N ALA A 214 9.91 -13.45 -4.11
CA ALA A 214 9.27 -12.82 -5.27
C ALA A 214 7.85 -13.36 -5.50
N SER A 215 7.65 -14.67 -5.34
CA SER A 215 6.33 -15.31 -5.48
C SER A 215 5.29 -14.76 -4.50
N MET A 216 5.70 -14.32 -3.30
CA MET A 216 4.81 -13.69 -2.33
C MET A 216 4.39 -12.30 -2.83
N LEU A 217 5.31 -11.53 -3.40
CA LEU A 217 4.99 -10.24 -3.98
C LEU A 217 4.04 -10.37 -5.16
N SER A 218 4.23 -11.36 -6.04
CA SER A 218 3.28 -11.65 -7.13
C SER A 218 1.88 -11.94 -6.58
N GLY A 219 1.77 -12.76 -5.52
CA GLY A 219 0.49 -13.04 -4.86
C GLY A 219 -0.14 -11.83 -4.17
N LEU A 220 0.69 -10.96 -3.58
CA LEU A 220 0.24 -9.70 -2.98
C LEU A 220 -0.32 -8.78 -4.06
N VAL A 221 0.41 -8.59 -5.17
CA VAL A 221 0.01 -7.76 -6.31
C VAL A 221 -1.29 -8.26 -6.95
N ALA A 222 -1.47 -9.58 -7.07
CA ALA A 222 -2.71 -10.16 -7.60
C ALA A 222 -3.94 -9.89 -6.71
N GLY A 223 -3.75 -9.58 -5.43
CA GLY A 223 -4.82 -9.27 -4.48
C GLY A 223 -5.06 -7.77 -4.21
N LEU A 224 -4.26 -6.89 -4.83
CA LEU A 224 -4.41 -5.44 -4.77
C LEU A 224 -5.48 -4.95 -5.74
#